data_AF-A0A1X7STQ7-F1
#
_entry.id   AF-A0A1X7STQ7-F1
#
_cell.length_a   1.000
_cell.length_b   1.000
_cell.length_c   1.000
_cell.angle_alpha   90.00
_cell.angle_beta   90.00
_cell.angle_gamma   90.00
#
_symmetry.space_group_name_H-M   'P 1'
#
loop_
_entity.id
_entity.type
_entity.pdbx_description
1 polymer ?
#
loop_
_entity_poly.entity_id
_entity_poly.type
_entity_poly.pdbx_seq_one_letter_code
_entity_poly.pdbx_strand_id
1 'polypeptide(L)'
;MRKEDFMVPVLTELMDPQHMKSVKNYLDDLATVGKDEVHLTTPYREGYLVKRALARKKISVKNFKRRYFVLSDAGLSYSKARGDVIINVIPLEDMLAVERVDETAFNMKFMLQLIQPERVLYLQAKNSVDQLEWLSALAKACYVHHSDTMVSSVHRGSFTCSQWSCCGSHIVEQPGCQPVSLAIKLLAGTKRTSVERELNKIYRILLDSQERLIKLK
;
A
#
# COMPACT_ATOMS: atom_id res chain seq x y z
N MET A 1 -10.88 49.51 -12.43
CA MET A 1 -11.34 48.42 -11.55
C MET A 1 -10.21 47.42 -11.45
N ARG A 2 -9.64 47.20 -10.27
CA ARG A 2 -8.56 46.22 -10.08
C ARG A 2 -9.19 44.82 -10.09
N LYS A 3 -8.49 43.81 -10.62
CA LYS A 3 -9.00 42.42 -10.72
C LYS A 3 -9.43 41.83 -9.36
N GLU A 4 -9.00 42.42 -8.26
CA GLU A 4 -9.29 42.01 -6.89
C GLU A 4 -10.63 42.54 -6.36
N ASP A 5 -11.15 43.64 -6.93
CA ASP A 5 -12.36 44.31 -6.42
C ASP A 5 -13.62 43.41 -6.56
N PHE A 6 -13.64 42.49 -7.54
CA PHE A 6 -14.76 41.54 -7.73
C PHE A 6 -14.78 40.41 -6.69
N MET A 7 -13.64 40.10 -6.08
CA MET A 7 -13.51 39.05 -5.06
C MET A 7 -13.91 39.56 -3.67
N VAL A 8 -14.00 40.88 -3.48
CA VAL A 8 -14.29 41.51 -2.18
C VAL A 8 -15.59 40.99 -1.55
N PRO A 9 -16.72 40.85 -2.26
CA PRO A 9 -17.95 40.33 -1.67
C PRO A 9 -17.79 38.88 -1.19
N VAL A 10 -17.15 38.04 -2.01
CA VAL A 10 -16.90 36.62 -1.71
C VAL A 10 -15.94 36.48 -0.52
N LEU A 11 -14.88 37.28 -0.49
CA LEU A 11 -13.93 37.32 0.63
C LEU A 11 -14.61 37.81 1.91
N THR A 12 -15.53 38.78 1.83
CA THR A 12 -16.25 39.29 3.00
C THR A 12 -17.20 38.24 3.58
N GLU A 13 -17.85 37.45 2.71
CA GLU A 13 -18.72 36.34 3.11
C GLU A 13 -17.92 35.14 3.68
N LEU A 14 -16.75 34.84 3.09
CA LEU A 14 -15.85 33.77 3.59
C LEU A 14 -15.12 34.15 4.89
N MET A 15 -14.86 35.44 5.11
CA MET A 15 -14.21 35.97 6.32
C MET A 15 -15.21 36.37 7.41
N ASP A 16 -16.49 36.04 7.25
CA ASP A 16 -17.48 36.23 8.31
C ASP A 16 -17.00 35.52 9.60
N PRO A 17 -16.92 36.21 10.75
CA PRO A 17 -16.38 35.63 11.98
C PRO A 17 -17.10 34.35 12.44
N GLN A 18 -18.41 34.24 12.16
CA GLN A 18 -19.21 33.07 12.52
C GLN A 18 -18.92 31.90 11.58
N HIS A 19 -18.80 32.18 10.27
CA HIS A 19 -18.35 31.20 9.28
C HIS A 19 -16.93 30.69 9.59
N MET A 20 -15.97 31.59 9.84
CA MET A 20 -14.60 31.25 10.20
C MET A 20 -14.52 30.41 11.48
N LYS A 21 -15.33 30.72 12.49
CA LYS A 21 -15.43 29.93 13.73
C LYS A 21 -16.00 28.53 13.47
N SER A 22 -16.99 28.43 12.58
CA SER A 22 -17.61 27.15 12.21
C SER A 22 -16.64 26.28 11.40
N VAL A 23 -15.90 26.88 10.46
CA VAL A 23 -14.81 26.22 9.72
C VAL A 23 -13.72 25.77 10.68
N LYS A 24 -13.31 26.61 11.64
CA LYS A 24 -12.30 26.26 12.63
C LYS A 24 -12.74 25.08 13.50
N ASN A 25 -13.93 25.12 14.07
CA ASN A 25 -14.47 24.02 14.87
C ASN A 25 -14.54 22.72 14.06
N TYR A 26 -14.96 22.82 12.79
CA TYR A 26 -14.98 21.67 11.89
C TYR A 26 -13.58 21.08 11.63
N LEU A 27 -12.56 21.93 11.45
CA LEU A 27 -11.17 21.50 11.31
C LEU A 27 -10.63 20.88 12.61
N ASP A 28 -11.00 21.42 13.77
CA ASP A 28 -10.64 20.89 15.09
C ASP A 28 -11.31 19.52 15.34
N ASP A 29 -12.56 19.35 14.91
CA ASP A 29 -13.29 18.07 14.95
C ASP A 29 -12.64 17.04 14.00
N LEU A 30 -12.25 17.43 12.79
CA LEU A 30 -11.50 16.55 11.88
C LEU A 30 -10.14 16.15 12.46
N ALA A 31 -9.47 17.05 13.17
CA ALA A 31 -8.19 16.77 13.81
C ALA A 31 -8.32 15.79 15.00
N THR A 32 -9.51 15.68 15.61
CA THR A 32 -9.78 14.79 16.76
C THR A 32 -10.31 13.40 16.39
N VAL A 33 -10.76 13.16 15.15
CA VAL A 33 -11.22 11.84 14.67
C VAL A 33 -10.11 10.76 14.59
N GLY A 34 -8.86 11.12 14.85
CA GLY A 34 -7.76 10.16 14.92
C GLY A 34 -7.74 9.35 16.23
N LYS A 35 -8.51 8.26 16.33
CA LYS A 35 -8.02 7.03 17.00
C LYS A 35 -8.82 5.73 16.81
N ASP A 36 -10.15 5.73 16.64
CA ASP A 36 -10.91 4.46 16.82
C ASP A 36 -11.90 4.07 15.72
N GLU A 37 -11.99 4.78 14.59
CA GLU A 37 -12.74 4.28 13.43
C GLU A 37 -11.78 3.97 12.27
N VAL A 38 -11.75 2.69 11.87
CA VAL A 38 -11.14 2.24 10.61
C VAL A 38 -11.94 2.84 9.47
N HIS A 39 -11.70 4.12 9.16
CA HIS A 39 -12.23 4.76 7.97
C HIS A 39 -11.82 3.92 6.76
N LEU A 40 -12.80 3.63 5.91
CA LEU A 40 -12.67 2.99 4.61
C LEU A 40 -11.73 3.81 3.73
N THR A 41 -10.43 3.65 3.95
CA THR A 41 -9.39 4.28 3.14
C THR A 41 -9.56 3.79 1.70
N THR A 42 -9.72 4.73 0.76
CA THR A 42 -9.87 4.41 -0.65
C THR A 42 -8.71 3.51 -1.07
N PRO A 43 -8.97 2.31 -1.61
CA PRO A 43 -7.92 1.38 -1.92
C PRO A 43 -7.05 1.93 -3.05
N TYR A 44 -5.73 1.92 -2.84
CA TYR A 44 -4.74 2.16 -3.89
C TYR A 44 -4.81 1.11 -4.98
N ARG A 45 -5.09 -0.12 -4.56
CA ARG A 45 -5.32 -1.26 -5.44
C ARG A 45 -6.08 -2.32 -4.67
N GLU A 46 -7.05 -2.97 -5.33
CA GLU A 46 -7.71 -4.15 -4.81
C GLU A 46 -7.89 -5.20 -5.90
N GLY A 47 -7.96 -6.47 -5.49
CA GLY A 47 -8.12 -7.56 -6.44
C GLY A 47 -7.74 -8.91 -5.89
N TYR A 48 -8.01 -9.95 -6.66
CA TYR A 48 -7.67 -11.31 -6.27
C TYR A 48 -6.22 -11.65 -6.59
N LEU A 49 -5.51 -12.18 -5.59
CA LEU A 49 -4.20 -12.82 -5.75
C LEU A 49 -4.23 -14.22 -5.15
N VAL A 50 -3.36 -15.09 -5.62
CA VAL A 50 -3.15 -16.40 -5.00
C VAL A 50 -1.92 -16.32 -4.10
N LYS A 51 -2.11 -16.42 -2.78
CA LYS A 51 -1.00 -16.36 -1.82
C LYS A 51 -0.49 -17.73 -1.44
N ARG A 52 0.82 -17.90 -1.28
CA ARG A 52 1.38 -19.08 -0.63
C ARG A 52 1.04 -19.05 0.86
N ALA A 53 0.57 -20.17 1.41
CA ALA A 53 0.33 -20.32 2.84
C ALA A 53 1.65 -20.45 3.59
N LEU A 54 1.70 -19.85 4.77
CA LEU A 54 2.77 -20.10 5.73
C LEU A 54 2.47 -21.43 6.41
N ALA A 55 3.47 -22.30 6.50
CA ALA A 55 3.34 -23.53 7.27
C ALA A 55 3.25 -23.15 8.75
N ARG A 56 2.05 -23.24 9.34
CA ARG A 56 1.84 -22.98 10.78
C ARG A 56 2.22 -24.17 11.66
N LYS A 57 2.41 -25.35 11.06
CA LYS A 57 2.79 -26.61 11.73
C LYS A 57 3.90 -27.27 10.91
N LYS A 58 4.84 -27.96 11.57
CA LYS A 58 5.98 -28.66 10.93
C LYS A 58 5.58 -29.65 9.82
N ILE A 59 4.33 -30.09 9.78
CA ILE A 59 3.80 -31.11 8.85
C ILE A 59 2.81 -30.51 7.82
N SER A 60 2.49 -29.21 7.89
CA SER A 60 1.50 -28.62 6.99
C SER A 60 2.08 -28.40 5.58
N VAL A 61 1.40 -28.94 4.58
CA VAL A 61 1.68 -28.63 3.16
C VAL A 61 1.44 -27.14 2.93
N LYS A 62 2.44 -26.46 2.37
CA LYS A 62 2.38 -25.03 2.01
C LYS A 62 1.52 -24.87 0.74
N ASN A 63 0.21 -24.74 0.91
CA ASN A 63 -0.74 -24.59 -0.21
C ASN A 63 -0.88 -23.15 -0.69
N PHE A 64 -1.22 -22.98 -1.96
CA PHE A 64 -1.62 -21.70 -2.54
C PHE A 64 -3.11 -21.44 -2.32
N LYS A 65 -3.49 -20.23 -1.90
CA LYS A 65 -4.87 -19.86 -1.59
C LYS A 65 -5.24 -18.54 -2.24
N ARG A 66 -6.30 -18.54 -3.05
CA ARG A 66 -6.90 -17.32 -3.61
C ARG A 66 -7.51 -16.47 -2.50
N ARG A 67 -7.17 -15.20 -2.44
CA ARG A 67 -7.66 -14.22 -1.46
C ARG A 67 -7.92 -12.89 -2.15
N TYR A 68 -8.85 -12.12 -1.60
CA TYR A 68 -9.07 -10.75 -2.04
C TYR A 68 -8.13 -9.86 -1.25
N PHE A 69 -7.28 -9.11 -1.95
CA PHE A 69 -6.30 -8.21 -1.37
C PHE A 69 -6.73 -6.77 -1.56
N VAL A 70 -6.47 -5.95 -0.55
CA VAL A 70 -6.73 -4.50 -0.58
C VAL A 70 -5.49 -3.79 -0.05
N LEU A 71 -4.85 -3.00 -0.90
CA LEU A 71 -3.76 -2.11 -0.54
C LEU A 71 -4.32 -0.71 -0.29
N SER A 72 -4.02 -0.15 0.88
CA SER A 72 -4.55 1.13 1.35
C SER A 72 -3.55 1.85 2.25
N ASP A 73 -3.95 2.98 2.83
CA ASP A 73 -3.16 3.69 3.85
C ASP A 73 -2.96 2.88 5.14
N ALA A 74 -3.80 1.88 5.40
CA ALA A 74 -3.62 0.95 6.52
C ALA A 74 -2.65 -0.20 6.21
N GLY A 75 -2.17 -0.33 4.97
CA GLY A 75 -1.33 -1.44 4.52
C GLY A 75 -2.04 -2.40 3.57
N LEU A 76 -1.48 -3.60 3.43
CA LEU A 76 -1.96 -4.66 2.55
C LEU A 76 -2.77 -5.67 3.36
N SER A 77 -4.08 -5.55 3.28
CA SER A 77 -5.02 -6.47 3.92
C SER A 77 -5.48 -7.56 2.97
N TYR A 78 -5.96 -8.69 3.53
CA TYR A 78 -6.63 -9.70 2.72
C TYR A 78 -7.73 -10.46 3.47
N SER A 79 -8.74 -10.88 2.71
CA SER A 79 -9.91 -11.63 3.15
C SER A 79 -10.18 -12.84 2.23
N LYS A 80 -11.16 -13.70 2.55
CA LYS A 80 -11.49 -14.85 1.68
C LYS A 80 -12.08 -14.37 0.35
N ALA A 81 -13.04 -13.45 0.39
CA ALA A 81 -13.65 -12.79 -0.76
C ALA A 81 -13.83 -11.28 -0.54
N ARG A 82 -14.17 -10.54 -1.60
CA ARG A 82 -14.48 -9.10 -1.50
C ARG A 82 -15.65 -8.88 -0.53
N GLY A 83 -15.49 -7.98 0.44
CA GLY A 83 -16.48 -7.69 1.47
C GLY A 83 -16.45 -8.62 2.70
N ASP A 84 -15.66 -9.70 2.67
CA ASP A 84 -15.48 -10.56 3.86
C ASP A 84 -14.60 -9.89 4.94
N VAL A 85 -14.73 -10.41 6.16
CA VAL A 85 -13.86 -10.06 7.29
C VAL A 85 -12.38 -10.23 6.93
N ILE A 86 -11.59 -9.20 7.26
CA ILE A 86 -10.15 -9.18 7.07
C ILE A 86 -9.51 -10.29 7.90
N ILE A 87 -8.70 -11.13 7.24
CA ILE A 87 -7.96 -12.22 7.91
C ILE A 87 -6.67 -11.70 8.51
N ASN A 88 -5.99 -10.79 7.81
CA ASN A 88 -4.74 -10.21 8.24
C ASN A 88 -4.48 -8.89 7.51
N VAL A 89 -3.69 -8.02 8.13
CA VAL A 89 -3.18 -6.76 7.57
C VAL A 89 -1.66 -6.78 7.69
N ILE A 90 -0.98 -6.45 6.61
CA ILE A 90 0.47 -6.23 6.60
C ILE A 90 0.65 -4.70 6.63
N PRO A 91 1.14 -4.13 7.75
CA PRO A 91 1.37 -2.70 7.86
C PRO A 91 2.31 -2.20 6.78
N LEU A 92 2.21 -0.90 6.44
CA LEU A 92 3.11 -0.30 5.46
C LEU A 92 4.55 -0.33 5.94
N GLU A 93 4.79 -0.20 7.25
CA GLU A 93 6.11 -0.32 7.88
C GLU A 93 6.75 -1.71 7.81
N ASP A 94 5.98 -2.73 7.42
CA ASP A 94 6.48 -4.10 7.25
C ASP A 94 6.75 -4.44 5.77
N MET A 95 6.59 -3.47 4.85
CA MET A 95 6.76 -3.69 3.41
C MET A 95 8.14 -3.25 2.92
N LEU A 96 9.14 -4.11 3.11
CA LEU A 96 10.55 -3.75 2.88
C LEU A 96 10.94 -3.68 1.39
N ALA A 97 10.39 -4.58 0.57
CA ALA A 97 10.59 -4.57 -0.87
C ALA A 97 9.54 -5.44 -1.57
N VAL A 98 9.32 -5.19 -2.86
CA VAL A 98 8.53 -6.07 -3.73
C VAL A 98 9.37 -6.47 -4.94
N GLU A 99 9.32 -7.72 -5.35
CA GLU A 99 10.06 -8.20 -6.52
C GLU A 99 9.31 -9.27 -7.31
N ARG A 100 9.73 -9.47 -8.56
CA ARG A 100 9.36 -10.66 -9.31
C ARG A 100 10.04 -11.89 -8.72
N VAL A 101 9.37 -13.02 -8.82
CA VAL A 101 9.88 -14.33 -8.42
C VAL A 101 10.16 -15.12 -9.68
N ASP A 102 11.29 -15.81 -9.71
CA ASP A 102 11.67 -16.66 -10.83
C ASP A 102 10.63 -17.77 -11.02
N GLU A 103 10.19 -18.01 -12.26
CA GLU A 103 9.12 -18.97 -12.55
C GLU A 103 9.48 -20.38 -12.06
N THR A 104 10.78 -20.72 -12.06
CA THR A 104 11.33 -21.99 -11.59
C THR A 104 11.18 -22.19 -10.08
N ALA A 105 10.97 -21.12 -9.29
CA ALA A 105 10.86 -21.20 -7.83
C ALA A 105 9.65 -22.02 -7.37
N PHE A 106 8.55 -21.99 -8.14
CA PHE A 106 7.32 -22.72 -7.87
C PHE A 106 6.73 -23.42 -9.11
N ASN A 107 7.40 -23.31 -10.26
CA ASN A 107 6.85 -23.67 -11.57
C ASN A 107 5.53 -22.93 -11.87
N MET A 108 5.48 -21.63 -11.56
CA MET A 108 4.29 -20.78 -11.67
C MET A 108 4.64 -19.43 -12.30
N LYS A 109 3.82 -19.00 -13.26
CA LYS A 109 3.95 -17.69 -13.92
C LYS A 109 3.35 -16.58 -13.07
N PHE A 110 3.78 -15.34 -13.35
CA PHE A 110 3.24 -14.10 -12.77
C PHE A 110 3.37 -14.02 -11.25
N MET A 111 4.40 -14.67 -10.71
CA MET A 111 4.70 -14.65 -9.29
C MET A 111 5.42 -13.35 -8.91
N LEU A 112 5.04 -12.80 -7.76
CA LEU A 112 5.73 -11.71 -7.09
C LEU A 112 5.91 -12.06 -5.61
N GLN A 113 6.82 -11.35 -4.96
CA GLN A 113 7.09 -11.49 -3.54
C GLN A 113 7.07 -10.12 -2.86
N LEU A 114 6.50 -10.09 -1.65
CA LEU A 114 6.60 -8.98 -0.72
C LEU A 114 7.48 -9.40 0.46
N ILE A 115 8.61 -8.70 0.61
CA ILE A 115 9.58 -8.91 1.68
C ILE A 115 9.09 -8.20 2.94
N GLN A 116 8.93 -8.94 4.04
CA GLN A 116 8.66 -8.44 5.39
C GLN A 116 9.87 -8.73 6.29
N PRO A 117 9.99 -8.09 7.48
CA PRO A 117 11.11 -8.30 8.40
C PRO A 117 11.39 -9.78 8.72
N GLU A 118 10.34 -10.55 9.00
CA GLU A 118 10.49 -11.95 9.45
C GLU A 118 10.24 -12.98 8.34
N ARG A 119 9.71 -12.57 7.18
CA ARG A 119 9.23 -13.54 6.18
C ARG A 119 9.02 -12.93 4.80
N VAL A 120 8.92 -13.82 3.81
CA VAL A 120 8.51 -13.47 2.45
C VAL A 120 7.08 -13.93 2.18
N LEU A 121 6.24 -13.02 1.67
CA LEU A 121 4.92 -13.35 1.15
C LEU A 121 4.97 -13.52 -0.36
N TYR A 122 4.79 -14.75 -0.83
CA TYR A 122 4.67 -15.07 -2.25
C TYR A 122 3.21 -14.94 -2.72
N LEU A 123 3.02 -14.25 -3.84
CA LEU A 123 1.73 -13.96 -4.45
C LEU A 123 1.77 -14.27 -5.95
N GLN A 124 0.66 -14.74 -6.50
CA GLN A 124 0.47 -14.93 -7.93
C GLN A 124 -0.63 -14.01 -8.44
N ALA A 125 -0.32 -13.26 -9.50
CA ALA A 125 -1.29 -12.47 -10.26
C ALA A 125 -1.93 -13.30 -11.39
N LYS A 126 -3.07 -12.83 -11.93
CA LYS A 126 -3.81 -13.59 -12.96
C LYS A 126 -3.13 -13.58 -14.34
N ASN A 127 -2.37 -12.53 -14.65
CA ASN A 127 -1.66 -12.32 -15.90
C ASN A 127 -0.53 -11.29 -15.73
N SER A 128 0.22 -11.02 -16.79
CA SER A 128 1.36 -10.10 -16.77
C SER A 128 0.96 -8.64 -16.48
N VAL A 129 -0.19 -8.19 -16.98
CA VAL A 129 -0.69 -6.83 -16.73
C VAL A 129 -1.04 -6.66 -15.26
N ASP A 130 -1.81 -7.60 -14.71
CA ASP A 130 -2.19 -7.61 -13.30
C ASP A 130 -0.95 -7.69 -12.40
N GLN A 131 0.05 -8.51 -12.76
CA GLN A 131 1.32 -8.59 -12.04
C GLN A 131 2.04 -7.24 -12.03
N LEU A 132 2.15 -6.57 -13.18
CA LEU A 132 2.84 -5.30 -13.30
C LEU A 132 2.16 -4.21 -12.47
N GLU A 133 0.84 -4.14 -12.52
CA GLU A 133 0.11 -3.14 -11.75
C GLU A 133 0.18 -3.42 -10.22
N TRP A 134 0.16 -4.69 -9.79
CA TRP A 134 0.42 -5.05 -8.39
C TRP A 134 1.84 -4.68 -7.95
N LEU A 135 2.84 -4.98 -8.79
CA LEU A 135 4.23 -4.58 -8.54
C LEU A 135 4.34 -3.05 -8.42
N SER A 136 3.68 -2.29 -9.30
CA SER A 136 3.72 -0.82 -9.24
C SER A 136 3.08 -0.28 -7.97
N ALA A 137 1.90 -0.78 -7.60
CA ALA A 137 1.21 -0.32 -6.41
C ALA A 137 2.00 -0.64 -5.12
N LEU A 138 2.54 -1.86 -5.01
CA LEU A 138 3.34 -2.29 -3.87
C LEU A 138 4.69 -1.59 -3.82
N ALA A 139 5.36 -1.37 -4.96
CA ALA A 139 6.64 -0.68 -5.00
C ALA A 139 6.51 0.77 -4.50
N LYS A 140 5.43 1.45 -4.89
CA LYS A 140 5.09 2.79 -4.37
C LYS A 140 4.86 2.75 -2.85
N ALA A 141 4.12 1.76 -2.36
CA ALA A 141 3.87 1.60 -0.92
C ALA A 141 5.17 1.35 -0.13
N CYS A 142 6.05 0.46 -0.60
CA CYS A 142 7.38 0.25 0.00
C CYS A 142 8.18 1.56 0.04
N TYR A 143 8.20 2.31 -1.07
CA TYR A 143 9.07 3.47 -1.19
C TYR A 143 8.66 4.69 -0.39
N VAL A 144 7.35 4.95 -0.29
CA VAL A 144 6.84 6.07 0.51
C VAL A 144 7.15 5.89 2.00
N HIS A 145 7.26 4.64 2.47
CA HIS A 145 7.41 4.33 3.90
C HIS A 145 8.83 3.92 4.30
N HIS A 146 9.67 3.44 3.37
CA HIS A 146 10.99 2.88 3.67
C HIS A 146 12.14 3.41 2.81
N SER A 147 12.18 4.69 2.45
CA SER A 147 13.27 5.19 1.60
C SER A 147 14.68 4.86 2.14
N ASP A 148 14.81 4.75 3.46
CA ASP A 148 16.10 4.58 4.14
C ASP A 148 16.32 3.15 4.69
N THR A 149 15.30 2.28 4.63
CA THR A 149 15.31 0.90 5.17
C THR A 149 15.02 -0.17 4.11
N MET A 150 14.98 0.23 2.84
CA MET A 150 14.86 -0.74 1.73
C MET A 150 16.02 -1.72 1.72
N VAL A 151 15.68 -3.00 1.55
CA VAL A 151 16.69 -4.02 1.26
C VAL A 151 17.33 -3.75 -0.10
N SER A 152 18.66 -3.84 -0.16
CA SER A 152 19.41 -3.63 -1.40
C SER A 152 19.47 -4.90 -2.27
N SER A 153 19.32 -6.07 -1.64
CA SER A 153 19.33 -7.38 -2.29
C SER A 153 18.21 -8.29 -1.79
N VAL A 154 17.76 -9.19 -2.67
CA VAL A 154 16.70 -10.18 -2.42
C VAL A 154 17.06 -11.55 -3.02
N HIS A 155 16.37 -12.59 -2.58
CA HIS A 155 16.32 -13.88 -3.28
C HIS A 155 15.08 -13.88 -4.19
N ARG A 156 15.24 -14.04 -5.51
CA ARG A 156 14.08 -14.20 -6.43
C ARG A 156 13.56 -15.63 -6.52
N GLY A 157 14.25 -16.56 -5.86
CA GLY A 157 13.85 -17.95 -5.73
C GLY A 157 12.97 -18.24 -4.51
N SER A 158 12.82 -19.53 -4.22
CA SER A 158 12.19 -19.98 -2.99
C SER A 158 13.13 -20.90 -2.20
N PHE A 159 12.98 -20.88 -0.87
CA PHE A 159 13.66 -21.82 0.01
C PHE A 159 12.79 -23.06 0.18
N THR A 160 13.15 -24.15 -0.49
CA THR A 160 12.47 -25.44 -0.45
C THR A 160 13.51 -26.56 -0.42
N CYS A 161 13.20 -27.69 0.24
CA CYS A 161 14.14 -28.80 0.37
C CYS A 161 15.50 -28.37 0.95
N SER A 162 15.48 -27.44 1.92
CA SER A 162 16.67 -26.87 2.56
C SER A 162 17.66 -26.21 1.60
N GLN A 163 17.17 -25.66 0.48
CA GLN A 163 17.99 -24.95 -0.50
C GLN A 163 17.23 -23.78 -1.15
N TRP A 164 17.95 -22.69 -1.41
CA TRP A 164 17.47 -21.58 -2.23
C TRP A 164 17.52 -21.93 -3.72
N SER A 165 16.40 -21.84 -4.41
CA SER A 165 16.35 -22.13 -5.86
C SER A 165 17.12 -21.13 -6.73
N CYS A 166 17.41 -19.93 -6.22
CA CYS A 166 18.09 -18.87 -6.98
C CYS A 166 19.63 -18.90 -6.87
N CYS A 167 20.19 -19.33 -5.74
CA CYS A 167 21.64 -19.33 -5.49
C CYS A 167 22.20 -20.66 -5.00
N GLY A 168 21.36 -21.66 -4.75
CA GLY A 168 21.78 -22.97 -4.27
C GLY A 168 22.22 -23.02 -2.80
N SER A 169 22.15 -21.91 -2.06
CA SER A 169 22.54 -21.89 -0.66
C SER A 169 21.59 -22.67 0.24
N HIS A 170 22.15 -23.28 1.28
CA HIS A 170 21.42 -24.04 2.31
C HIS A 170 21.07 -23.20 3.55
N ILE A 171 21.50 -21.93 3.60
CA ILE A 171 21.26 -21.03 4.73
C ILE A 171 20.00 -20.20 4.45
N VAL A 172 18.95 -20.39 5.24
CA VAL A 172 17.67 -19.71 5.04
C VAL A 172 17.75 -18.20 5.34
N GLU A 173 18.54 -17.79 6.34
CA GLU A 173 18.60 -16.40 6.82
C GLU A 173 19.68 -15.55 6.16
N GLN A 174 20.37 -16.07 5.13
CA GLN A 174 21.42 -15.32 4.45
C GLN A 174 20.85 -14.09 3.70
N PRO A 175 21.64 -13.03 3.52
CA PRO A 175 21.27 -11.89 2.68
C PRO A 175 20.86 -12.30 1.26
N GLY A 176 20.02 -11.48 0.62
CA GLY A 176 19.59 -11.70 -0.76
C GLY A 176 20.76 -11.81 -1.74
N CYS A 177 20.68 -12.75 -2.68
CA CYS A 177 21.75 -13.03 -3.64
C CYS A 177 21.73 -12.13 -4.89
N GLN A 178 20.67 -11.35 -5.11
CA GLN A 178 20.51 -10.49 -6.28
C GLN A 178 20.09 -9.08 -5.87
N PRO A 179 20.56 -8.03 -6.54
CA PRO A 179 20.08 -6.68 -6.25
C PRO A 179 18.58 -6.54 -6.56
N VAL A 180 17.91 -5.65 -5.82
CA VAL A 180 16.56 -5.19 -6.17
C VAL A 180 16.59 -4.56 -7.57
N SER A 181 15.69 -5.02 -8.42
CA SER A 181 15.57 -4.67 -9.83
C SER A 181 15.39 -3.17 -10.01
N LEU A 182 16.14 -2.59 -10.94
CA LEU A 182 15.97 -1.18 -11.31
C LEU A 182 14.53 -0.88 -11.78
N ALA A 183 13.90 -1.83 -12.47
CA ALA A 183 12.50 -1.70 -12.89
C ALA A 183 11.55 -1.48 -11.70
N ILE A 184 11.75 -2.17 -10.56
CA ILE A 184 10.94 -1.95 -9.36
C ILE A 184 11.22 -0.56 -8.77
N LYS A 185 12.49 -0.14 -8.72
CA LYS A 185 12.86 1.21 -8.25
C LYS A 185 12.21 2.30 -9.11
N LEU A 186 12.12 2.10 -10.42
CA LEU A 186 11.45 3.03 -11.34
C LEU A 186 9.92 3.01 -11.15
N LEU A 187 9.32 1.82 -10.92
CA LEU A 187 7.88 1.69 -10.69
C LEU A 187 7.42 2.31 -9.37
N ALA A 188 8.28 2.35 -8.36
CA ALA A 188 8.05 3.08 -7.12
C ALA A 188 7.89 4.60 -7.33
N GLY A 189 8.38 5.11 -8.47
CA GLY A 189 8.42 6.54 -8.79
C GLY A 189 9.56 7.26 -8.09
N THR A 190 9.80 8.51 -8.47
CA THR A 190 10.58 9.46 -7.66
C THR A 190 9.76 9.83 -6.42
N LYS A 191 10.42 10.17 -5.29
CA LYS A 191 9.74 10.63 -4.05
C LYS A 191 8.59 11.58 -4.42
N ARG A 192 7.34 11.16 -4.20
CA ARG A 192 6.23 12.11 -4.14
C ARG A 192 6.60 13.13 -3.09
N THR A 193 6.55 14.41 -3.45
CA THR A 193 6.86 15.47 -2.50
C THR A 193 5.88 15.37 -1.34
N SER A 194 6.32 15.68 -0.12
CA SER A 194 5.46 15.75 1.08
C SER A 194 4.14 16.49 0.78
N VAL A 195 4.24 17.54 -0.04
CA VAL A 195 3.14 18.39 -0.49
C VAL A 195 2.05 17.63 -1.24
N GLU A 196 2.39 16.73 -2.17
CA GLU A 196 1.38 15.95 -2.91
C GLU A 196 0.65 14.95 -2.01
N ARG A 197 1.32 14.40 -1.00
CA ARG A 197 0.70 13.49 -0.04
C ARG A 197 -0.29 14.24 0.85
N GLU A 198 0.10 15.39 1.37
CA GLU A 198 -0.78 16.24 2.17
C GLU A 198 -1.94 16.81 1.34
N LEU A 199 -1.69 17.22 0.09
CA LEU A 199 -2.75 17.65 -0.84
C LEU A 199 -3.78 16.55 -1.12
N ASN A 200 -3.33 15.31 -1.34
CA ASN A 200 -4.27 14.20 -1.55
C ASN A 200 -5.10 13.88 -0.29
N LYS A 201 -4.51 14.01 0.91
CA LYS A 201 -5.26 13.88 2.17
C LYS A 201 -6.29 15.00 2.31
N ILE A 202 -5.88 16.25 2.10
CA ILE A 202 -6.76 17.42 2.19
C ILE A 202 -7.90 17.31 1.17
N TYR A 203 -7.59 16.95 -0.08
CA TYR A 203 -8.59 16.79 -1.13
C TYR A 203 -9.63 15.72 -0.78
N ARG A 204 -9.20 14.59 -0.18
CA ARG A 204 -10.11 13.53 0.27
C ARG A 204 -11.02 13.98 1.40
N ILE A 205 -10.47 14.67 2.40
CA ILE A 205 -11.25 15.25 3.50
C ILE A 205 -12.30 16.22 2.95
N LEU A 206 -11.94 17.04 1.96
CA LEU A 206 -12.86 17.98 1.31
C LEU A 206 -13.98 17.29 0.51
N LEU A 207 -13.68 16.16 -0.16
CA LEU A 207 -14.69 15.38 -0.87
C LEU A 207 -15.68 14.69 0.07
N ASP A 208 -15.19 14.02 1.12
CA ASP A 208 -16.05 13.34 2.10
C ASP A 208 -16.91 14.33 2.89
N SER A 209 -16.39 15.54 3.10
CA SER A 209 -17.09 16.62 3.78
C SER A 209 -18.00 17.45 2.88
N GLN A 210 -18.00 17.22 1.57
CA GLN A 210 -18.69 18.05 0.60
C GLN A 210 -20.19 18.18 0.90
N GLU A 211 -20.86 17.08 1.27
CA GLU A 211 -22.28 17.11 1.63
C GLU A 211 -22.56 17.84 2.95
N ARG A 212 -21.62 17.83 3.90
CA ARG A 212 -21.71 18.55 5.17
C ARG A 212 -21.41 20.04 4.99
N LEU A 213 -20.43 20.39 4.15
CA LEU A 213 -20.07 21.76 3.79
C LEU A 213 -21.21 22.46 3.04
N ILE A 214 -21.94 21.76 2.17
CA ILE A 214 -23.11 22.31 1.47
C ILE A 214 -24.25 22.67 2.45
N LYS A 215 -24.35 21.97 3.59
CA LYS A 215 -25.36 22.21 4.64
C LYS A 215 -24.97 23.30 5.65
N LEU A 216 -23.76 23.87 5.54
CA LEU A 216 -23.28 24.98 6.38
C LEU A 216 -23.58 26.37 5.79
N LYS A 217 -24.38 26.44 4.72
CA LYS A 217 -25.02 27.67 4.23
C LYS A 217 -26.35 27.88 4.94
#